data_AF-A0A8T3A218-F1
#
_entry.id   AF-A0A8T3A218-F1
#
_cell.length_a   1.000
_cell.length_b   1.000
_cell.length_c   1.000
_cell.angle_alpha   90.00
_cell.angle_beta   90.00
_cell.angle_gamma   90.00
#
_symmetry.space_group_name_H-M   'P 1'
#
loop_
_entity.id
_entity.type
_entity.pdbx_description
1 polymer ?
#
loop_
_entity_poly.entity_id
_entity_poly.type
_entity_poly.pdbx_seq_one_letter_code
_entity_poly.pdbx_strand_id
1 'polypeptide(L)'
;MASLPKLLLEPGPICIKASDKAASRRSCRLALRSVSAGSFRIEAKATWSSDGARHVNISVKDFDVPILSGTQVVEMLKVFEQKRYRKPSNVAMYSSIFGGITTDLAAMVVPLDDHMVHRGHGVFDTAAIMDGCLYELDQHIDRFLRSASMAKINLPFDRSQLRNILIQTVSASKCTEGALRYWLSAGPGDFYLSPSGCLQSALYAVAYETHLPEFKGSKVVTSSIPIKSQQFAIMKSVNYLPNVLSKMEAEENGAFAGIWLDDEGYVAEGPNMNVAFLTEERELLMPEFDKILSGCTARRVLVLAEKLVREGKIKGIRVGKVTIKEGKLANEMMLIGSGILVKPVVQWDERIIGDGKEGPVTEALFNLIVEDMRSGPPSVRVPVPY
;
A
#
# COMPACT_ATOMS: atom_id res chain seq x y z
N MET A 1 27.92 41.85 -18.93
CA MET A 1 28.37 40.59 -19.56
C MET A 1 27.80 39.46 -18.70
N ALA A 2 27.05 38.46 -19.16
CA ALA A 2 26.82 37.91 -20.49
C ALA A 2 25.35 37.49 -20.66
N SER A 3 24.77 37.75 -21.84
CA SER A 3 23.46 37.28 -22.28
C SER A 3 23.58 35.91 -22.96
N LEU A 4 22.76 34.95 -22.54
CA LEU A 4 22.63 33.62 -23.15
C LEU A 4 22.11 33.69 -24.60
N PRO A 5 22.48 32.74 -25.48
CA PRO A 5 22.17 32.80 -26.91
C PRO A 5 20.73 32.39 -27.21
N LYS A 6 20.06 33.20 -28.05
CA LYS A 6 18.85 32.82 -28.78
C LYS A 6 19.19 31.69 -29.76
N LEU A 7 18.66 30.48 -29.54
CA LEU A 7 18.57 29.49 -30.62
C LEU A 7 17.44 29.92 -31.56
N LEU A 8 17.83 30.47 -32.71
CA LEU A 8 16.99 30.63 -33.89
C LEU A 8 16.79 29.23 -34.50
N LEU A 9 15.57 28.70 -34.45
CA LEU A 9 15.17 27.58 -35.29
C LEU A 9 14.71 28.15 -36.64
N GLU A 10 15.54 28.03 -37.66
CA GLU A 10 15.14 28.32 -39.04
C GLU A 10 14.13 27.28 -39.55
N PRO A 11 13.12 27.69 -40.35
CA PRO A 11 12.13 26.76 -40.91
C PRO A 11 12.72 26.05 -42.13
N GLY A 12 13.40 24.93 -41.90
CA GLY A 12 13.78 23.97 -42.95
C GLY A 12 12.76 22.84 -43.08
N PRO A 13 12.44 22.35 -44.28
CA PRO A 13 11.57 21.19 -44.44
C PRO A 13 12.27 19.93 -43.91
N ILE A 14 11.70 19.30 -42.88
CA ILE A 14 12.16 17.99 -42.40
C ILE A 14 11.74 16.93 -43.43
N CYS A 15 12.70 16.50 -44.24
CA CYS A 15 12.51 15.48 -45.27
C CYS A 15 12.61 14.09 -44.62
N ILE A 16 11.47 13.45 -44.35
CA ILE A 16 11.44 12.05 -43.90
C ILE A 16 11.62 11.16 -45.13
N LYS A 17 12.81 10.54 -45.28
CA LYS A 17 13.05 9.52 -46.30
C LYS A 17 12.18 8.29 -46.02
N ALA A 18 11.20 8.02 -46.87
CA ALA A 18 10.55 6.72 -46.95
C ALA A 18 11.44 5.78 -47.76
N SER A 19 11.81 4.63 -47.21
CA SER A 19 12.52 3.57 -47.94
C SER A 19 11.55 2.91 -48.93
N ASP A 20 11.87 3.01 -50.22
CA ASP A 20 11.13 2.40 -51.32
C ASP A 20 11.15 0.87 -51.25
N LYS A 21 9.96 0.26 -51.35
CA LYS A 21 9.73 -0.90 -52.25
C LYS A 21 8.22 -1.14 -52.47
N ALA A 22 7.84 -0.98 -53.75
CA ALA A 22 6.75 -1.61 -54.49
C ALA A 22 5.27 -1.21 -54.24
N ALA A 23 4.83 -0.27 -55.09
CA ALA A 23 3.53 -0.09 -55.74
C ALA A 23 2.33 -1.03 -55.41
N SER A 24 1.19 -0.43 -55.04
CA SER A 24 -0.03 -0.46 -55.86
C SER A 24 -1.03 0.64 -55.42
N ARG A 25 -1.75 1.22 -56.40
CA ARG A 25 -2.78 2.24 -56.20
C ARG A 25 -3.99 1.61 -55.50
N ARG A 26 -4.10 1.75 -54.18
CA ARG A 26 -5.36 1.83 -53.39
C ARG A 26 -5.01 2.07 -51.92
N SER A 27 -5.46 3.20 -51.37
CA SER A 27 -5.67 3.41 -49.93
C SER A 27 -4.57 2.93 -48.97
N CYS A 28 -3.39 3.57 -48.99
CA CYS A 28 -2.49 3.53 -47.83
C CYS A 28 -3.03 4.48 -46.75
N ARG A 29 -3.78 3.96 -45.77
CA ARG A 29 -3.98 4.66 -44.49
C ARG A 29 -2.64 4.63 -43.76
N LEU A 30 -1.93 5.76 -43.75
CA LEU A 30 -0.81 5.94 -42.84
C LEU A 30 -1.38 5.99 -41.41
N ALA A 31 -1.22 4.91 -40.64
CA ALA A 31 -1.47 4.93 -39.20
C ALA A 31 -0.32 5.71 -38.55
N LEU A 32 -0.48 7.02 -38.41
CA LEU A 32 0.44 7.85 -37.63
C LEU A 32 0.17 7.60 -36.14
N ARG A 33 1.08 6.88 -35.49
CA ARG A 33 1.13 6.76 -34.03
C ARG A 33 1.30 8.18 -33.45
N SER A 34 0.41 8.56 -32.54
CA SER A 34 0.58 9.77 -31.72
C SER A 34 1.88 9.63 -30.92
N VAL A 35 2.86 10.47 -31.20
CA VAL A 35 4.06 10.58 -30.38
C VAL A 35 3.80 11.70 -29.37
N SER A 36 3.56 11.35 -28.10
CA SER A 36 3.47 12.32 -27.02
C SER A 36 4.88 12.68 -26.55
N ALA A 37 5.46 13.73 -27.11
CA ALA A 37 6.60 14.41 -26.54
C ALA A 37 6.09 15.72 -25.94
N GLY A 38 6.03 15.82 -24.60
CA GLY A 38 5.81 17.06 -23.83
C GLY A 38 4.62 17.93 -24.23
N SER A 39 3.57 17.97 -23.40
CA SER A 39 2.49 19.00 -23.35
C SER A 39 1.70 19.38 -24.61
N PHE A 40 2.02 18.88 -25.80
CA PHE A 40 1.31 19.22 -27.04
C PHE A 40 0.66 17.99 -27.67
N ARG A 41 -0.61 18.15 -28.08
CA ARG A 41 -1.32 17.14 -28.88
C ARG A 41 -1.22 17.56 -30.34
N ILE A 42 -0.36 16.89 -31.10
CA ILE A 42 -0.14 17.19 -32.52
C ILE A 42 -1.17 16.43 -33.36
N GLU A 43 -2.08 17.15 -34.02
CA GLU A 43 -2.95 16.59 -35.06
C GLU A 43 -2.38 16.99 -36.43
N ALA A 44 -1.98 16.00 -37.23
CA ALA A 44 -1.51 16.21 -38.60
C ALA A 44 -2.59 15.75 -39.59
N LYS A 45 -3.03 16.65 -40.48
CA LYS A 45 -4.01 16.34 -41.52
C LYS A 45 -3.35 16.55 -42.89
N ALA A 46 -3.20 15.46 -43.64
CA ALA A 46 -2.67 15.50 -45.00
C ALA A 46 -3.80 15.81 -45.99
N THR A 47 -3.63 16.86 -46.79
CA THR A 47 -4.55 17.21 -47.88
C THR A 47 -3.81 17.21 -49.20
N TRP A 48 -4.48 16.74 -50.26
CA TRP A 48 -3.96 16.75 -51.62
C TRP A 48 -4.44 18.02 -52.33
N SER A 49 -3.52 18.79 -52.92
CA SER A 49 -3.91 19.83 -53.87
C SER A 49 -4.07 19.24 -55.28
N SER A 50 -4.80 19.96 -56.14
CA SER A 50 -5.06 19.62 -57.55
C SER A 50 -3.79 19.42 -58.38
N ASP A 51 -2.64 19.93 -57.89
CA ASP A 51 -1.40 20.03 -58.63
C ASP A 51 -0.41 18.90 -58.28
N GLY A 52 -0.88 17.91 -57.49
CA GLY A 52 -0.11 16.71 -57.14
C GLY A 52 0.86 16.87 -55.95
N ALA A 53 0.96 18.06 -55.36
CA ALA A 53 1.78 18.30 -54.16
C ALA A 53 1.05 17.85 -52.88
N ARG A 54 1.76 17.14 -51.99
CA ARG A 54 1.27 16.80 -50.64
C ARG A 54 1.61 17.93 -49.67
N HIS A 55 0.58 18.55 -49.12
CA HIS A 55 0.73 19.46 -47.98
C HIS A 55 0.28 18.73 -46.71
N VAL A 56 1.17 18.66 -45.72
CA VAL A 56 0.83 18.21 -44.37
C VAL A 56 0.64 19.47 -43.53
N ASN A 57 -0.61 19.80 -43.23
CA ASN A 57 -0.90 20.84 -42.26
C ASN A 57 -0.79 20.23 -40.87
N ILE A 58 0.21 20.70 -40.12
CA ILE A 58 0.40 20.37 -38.71
C ILE A 58 -0.25 21.52 -37.92
N SER A 59 -1.39 21.26 -37.30
CA SER A 59 -2.00 22.20 -36.36
C SER A 59 -1.61 21.78 -34.95
N VAL A 60 -0.90 22.66 -34.24
CA VAL A 60 -0.72 22.56 -32.79
C VAL A 60 -1.94 23.20 -32.17
N LYS A 61 -2.79 22.42 -31.50
CA LYS A 61 -3.85 23.00 -30.66
C LYS A 61 -3.20 23.47 -29.36
N ASP A 62 -3.45 24.73 -29.01
CA ASP A 62 -3.09 25.27 -27.70
C ASP A 62 -3.76 24.40 -26.63
N PHE A 63 -2.95 23.96 -25.66
CA PHE A 63 -3.42 23.18 -24.53
C PHE A 63 -3.79 24.14 -23.41
N ASP A 64 -5.04 24.62 -23.44
CA ASP A 64 -5.58 25.46 -22.38
C ASP A 64 -6.07 24.60 -21.20
N VAL A 65 -5.57 24.91 -20.00
CA VAL A 65 -6.02 24.27 -18.76
C VAL A 65 -7.20 25.06 -18.19
N PRO A 66 -8.41 24.48 -18.09
CA PRO A 66 -9.60 25.20 -17.64
C PRO A 66 -9.54 25.51 -16.14
N ILE A 67 -10.04 26.70 -15.76
CA ILE A 67 -10.32 27.05 -14.35
C ILE A 67 -11.71 26.53 -14.01
N LEU A 68 -11.80 25.65 -13.01
CA LEU A 68 -13.04 25.02 -12.59
C LEU A 68 -13.56 25.63 -11.28
N SER A 69 -14.87 25.84 -11.20
CA SER A 69 -15.56 26.10 -9.93
C SER A 69 -15.64 24.84 -9.06
N GLY A 70 -15.89 24.99 -7.75
CA GLY A 70 -16.02 23.86 -6.83
C GLY A 70 -17.08 22.84 -7.25
N THR A 71 -18.23 23.30 -7.75
CA THR A 71 -19.30 22.43 -8.27
C THR A 71 -18.82 21.62 -9.48
N GLN A 72 -18.14 22.27 -10.43
CA GLN A 72 -17.58 21.58 -11.59
C GLN A 72 -16.54 20.52 -11.18
N VAL A 73 -15.72 20.80 -10.16
CA VAL A 73 -14.77 19.81 -9.63
C VAL A 73 -15.50 18.58 -9.07
N VAL A 74 -16.55 18.77 -8.26
CA VAL A 74 -17.33 17.66 -7.69
C VAL A 74 -18.00 16.83 -8.78
N GLU A 75 -18.55 17.47 -9.81
CA GLU A 75 -19.12 16.77 -10.97
C GLU A 75 -18.06 15.95 -11.72
N MET A 76 -16.88 16.53 -11.94
CA MET A 76 -15.76 15.85 -12.59
C MET A 76 -15.23 14.67 -11.77
N LEU A 77 -15.17 14.79 -10.44
CA LEU A 77 -14.80 13.68 -9.55
C LEU A 77 -15.82 12.54 -9.63
N LYS A 78 -17.12 12.85 -9.67
CA LYS A 78 -18.17 11.84 -9.88
C LYS A 78 -18.03 11.12 -11.21
N VAL A 79 -17.77 11.85 -12.29
CA VAL A 79 -17.52 11.27 -13.62
C VAL A 79 -16.24 10.42 -13.63
N PHE A 80 -15.19 10.86 -12.93
CA PHE A 80 -13.95 10.09 -12.81
C PHE A 80 -14.18 8.76 -12.08
N GLU A 81 -14.89 8.77 -10.96
CA GLU A 81 -15.21 7.55 -10.20
C GLU A 81 -16.11 6.59 -10.98
N GLN A 82 -17.03 7.09 -11.82
CA GLN A 82 -17.81 6.24 -12.73
C GLN A 82 -16.94 5.51 -13.77
N LYS A 83 -15.78 6.06 -14.13
CA LYS A 83 -14.84 5.44 -15.08
C LYS A 83 -13.94 4.39 -14.41
N ARG A 84 -13.86 4.34 -13.08
CA ARG A 84 -13.09 3.28 -12.40
C ARG A 84 -13.78 1.94 -12.61
N TYR A 85 -13.01 0.95 -13.09
CA TYR A 85 -13.47 -0.38 -13.52
C TYR A 85 -14.10 -1.26 -12.43
N ARG A 86 -14.07 -0.83 -11.15
CA ARG A 86 -14.71 -1.52 -10.03
C ARG A 86 -15.27 -0.49 -9.08
N LYS A 87 -16.60 -0.48 -8.92
CA LYS A 87 -17.26 0.20 -7.82
C LYS A 87 -17.26 -0.78 -6.65
N PRO A 88 -16.42 -0.63 -5.62
CA PRO A 88 -16.50 -1.50 -4.45
C PRO A 88 -17.91 -1.42 -3.86
N SER A 89 -18.50 -2.59 -3.63
CA SER A 89 -19.62 -2.73 -2.70
C SER A 89 -19.11 -2.45 -1.29
N ASN A 90 -20.01 -1.95 -0.43
CA ASN A 90 -19.78 -1.86 1.01
C ASN A 90 -18.51 -1.06 1.41
N VAL A 91 -18.47 0.20 1.00
CA VAL A 91 -17.38 1.14 1.32
C VAL A 91 -17.92 2.37 2.04
N ALA A 92 -17.22 2.82 3.07
CA ALA A 92 -17.49 4.10 3.72
C ALA A 92 -16.18 4.74 4.17
N MET A 93 -16.16 6.07 4.18
CA MET A 93 -15.05 6.87 4.69
C MET A 93 -15.53 7.86 5.74
N TYR A 94 -14.92 7.84 6.92
CA TYR A 94 -14.97 8.94 7.87
C TYR A 94 -13.87 9.96 7.58
N SER A 95 -14.19 11.24 7.78
CA SER A 95 -13.23 12.33 7.79
C SER A 95 -13.57 13.33 8.89
N SER A 96 -12.61 13.65 9.74
CA SER A 96 -12.78 14.72 10.73
C SER A 96 -12.77 16.12 10.10
N ILE A 97 -12.36 16.27 8.84
CA ILE A 97 -12.37 17.56 8.13
C ILE A 97 -13.80 18.04 7.91
N PHE A 98 -14.69 17.16 7.44
CA PHE A 98 -16.12 17.46 7.30
C PHE A 98 -16.97 16.88 8.44
N GLY A 99 -16.36 16.17 9.40
CA GLY A 99 -17.00 15.72 10.64
C GLY A 99 -18.02 14.59 10.47
N GLY A 100 -17.89 13.76 9.43
CA GLY A 100 -18.92 12.76 9.11
C GLY A 100 -18.41 11.55 8.34
N ILE A 101 -19.34 10.67 7.97
CA ILE A 101 -19.10 9.46 7.16
C ILE A 101 -19.77 9.66 5.79
N THR A 102 -19.05 9.36 4.72
CA THR A 102 -19.58 9.32 3.35
C THR A 102 -19.47 7.92 2.76
N THR A 103 -20.46 7.54 1.96
CA THR A 103 -20.41 6.35 1.09
C THR A 103 -20.26 6.73 -0.39
N ASP A 104 -20.16 8.04 -0.70
CA ASP A 104 -19.88 8.53 -2.05
C ASP A 104 -18.36 8.51 -2.28
N LEU A 105 -17.91 7.63 -3.17
CA LEU A 105 -16.50 7.48 -3.57
C LEU A 105 -15.89 8.80 -4.04
N ALA A 106 -16.66 9.66 -4.73
CA ALA A 106 -16.14 10.94 -5.22
C ALA A 106 -15.84 11.94 -4.08
N ALA A 107 -16.44 11.72 -2.90
CA ALA A 107 -16.22 12.51 -1.70
C ALA A 107 -15.18 11.89 -0.75
N MET A 108 -14.61 10.72 -1.10
CA MET A 108 -13.55 10.08 -0.33
C MET A 108 -12.19 10.73 -0.63
N VAL A 109 -12.04 11.98 -0.23
CA VAL A 109 -10.89 12.85 -0.53
C VAL A 109 -10.18 13.31 0.74
N VAL A 110 -8.89 13.63 0.59
CA VAL A 110 -8.05 14.25 1.61
C VAL A 110 -7.61 15.62 1.09
N PRO A 111 -7.61 16.68 1.92
CA PRO A 111 -7.11 17.99 1.52
C PRO A 111 -5.65 17.90 1.03
N LEU A 112 -5.32 18.60 -0.07
CA LEU A 112 -3.96 18.57 -0.64
C LEU A 112 -2.93 19.24 0.29
N ASP A 113 -3.37 20.23 1.04
CA ASP A 113 -2.65 20.98 2.07
C ASP A 113 -2.58 20.25 3.42
N ASP A 114 -3.09 19.03 3.50
CA ASP A 114 -2.87 18.15 4.65
C ASP A 114 -1.39 17.72 4.71
N HIS A 115 -0.72 17.98 5.83
CA HIS A 115 0.72 17.77 6.01
C HIS A 115 1.16 16.32 5.76
N MET A 116 0.27 15.34 5.98
CA MET A 116 0.50 13.95 5.65
C MET A 116 0.72 13.74 4.14
N VAL A 117 0.04 14.52 3.29
CA VAL A 117 0.11 14.39 1.82
C VAL A 117 1.42 14.94 1.26
N HIS A 118 1.84 16.13 1.70
CA HIS A 118 3.01 16.81 1.12
C HIS A 118 4.29 16.75 1.97
N ARG A 119 4.23 16.15 3.17
CA ARG A 119 5.39 15.92 4.06
C ARG A 119 5.48 14.51 4.64
N GLY A 120 4.43 13.69 4.55
CA GLY A 120 4.43 12.37 5.20
C GLY A 120 4.27 12.42 6.72
N HIS A 121 3.79 13.54 7.29
CA HIS A 121 3.55 13.68 8.74
C HIS A 121 2.19 13.08 9.14
N GLY A 122 2.13 11.76 9.07
CA GLY A 122 0.96 10.98 9.46
C GLY A 122 1.28 9.55 9.86
N VAL A 123 0.36 8.94 10.59
CA VAL A 123 0.39 7.54 11.01
C VAL A 123 -0.87 6.83 10.57
N PHE A 124 -0.82 5.50 10.47
CA PHE A 124 -1.98 4.71 10.10
C PHE A 124 -1.98 3.34 10.77
N ASP A 125 -3.15 2.72 10.86
CA ASP A 125 -3.26 1.31 11.21
C ASP A 125 -4.37 0.62 10.39
N THR A 126 -4.49 -0.69 10.50
CA THR A 126 -5.47 -1.50 9.77
C THR A 126 -5.92 -2.67 10.64
N ALA A 127 -7.22 -2.74 10.92
CA ALA A 127 -7.86 -3.89 11.57
C ALA A 127 -8.65 -4.69 10.52
N ALA A 128 -8.66 -6.01 10.66
CA ALA A 128 -9.47 -6.88 9.81
C ALA A 128 -10.93 -6.88 10.27
N ILE A 129 -11.85 -7.03 9.32
CA ILE A 129 -13.27 -7.25 9.55
C ILE A 129 -13.56 -8.69 9.14
N MET A 130 -14.11 -9.49 10.06
CA MET A 130 -14.45 -10.89 9.83
C MET A 130 -15.74 -11.24 10.58
N ASP A 131 -16.70 -11.85 9.89
CA ASP A 131 -18.00 -12.24 10.43
C ASP A 131 -18.67 -11.08 11.20
N GLY A 132 -18.61 -9.88 10.65
CA GLY A 132 -19.19 -8.68 11.25
C GLY A 132 -18.48 -8.15 12.51
N CYS A 133 -17.27 -8.62 12.79
CA CYS A 133 -16.47 -8.19 13.93
C CYS A 133 -15.15 -7.55 13.47
N LEU A 134 -14.73 -6.50 14.17
CA LEU A 134 -13.38 -5.96 14.05
C LEU A 134 -12.42 -6.79 14.91
N TYR A 135 -11.41 -7.38 14.27
CA TYR A 135 -10.43 -8.22 14.94
C TYR A 135 -9.26 -7.42 15.51
N GLU A 136 -8.93 -7.67 16.78
CA GLU A 136 -7.89 -7.00 17.57
C GLU A 136 -7.95 -5.46 17.54
N LEU A 137 -9.16 -4.87 17.39
CA LEU A 137 -9.33 -3.43 17.22
C LEU A 137 -8.65 -2.62 18.33
N ASP A 138 -8.84 -3.04 19.59
CA ASP A 138 -8.29 -2.33 20.74
C ASP A 138 -6.76 -2.38 20.76
N GLN A 139 -6.15 -3.50 20.36
CA GLN A 139 -4.70 -3.67 20.23
C GLN A 139 -4.13 -2.81 19.08
N HIS A 140 -4.84 -2.74 17.95
CA HIS A 140 -4.51 -1.88 16.83
C HIS A 140 -4.60 -0.40 17.22
N ILE A 141 -5.64 0.02 17.95
CA ILE A 141 -5.78 1.39 18.48
C ILE A 141 -4.61 1.72 19.41
N ASP A 142 -4.24 0.83 20.33
CA ASP A 142 -3.14 1.10 21.25
C ASP A 142 -1.81 1.32 20.50
N ARG A 143 -1.55 0.55 19.43
CA ARG A 143 -0.37 0.77 18.57
C ARG A 143 -0.46 2.05 17.77
N PHE A 144 -1.63 2.38 17.26
CA PHE A 144 -1.90 3.61 16.52
C PHE A 144 -1.62 4.85 17.38
N LEU A 145 -2.09 4.85 18.64
CA LEU A 145 -1.85 5.94 19.59
C LEU A 145 -0.37 6.06 19.97
N ARG A 146 0.34 4.93 20.15
CA ARG A 146 1.82 4.97 20.34
C ARG A 146 2.53 5.57 19.13
N SER A 147 2.13 5.19 17.92
CA SER A 147 2.69 5.74 16.68
C SER A 147 2.43 7.25 16.56
N ALA A 148 1.21 7.70 16.88
CA ALA A 148 0.84 9.12 16.90
C ALA A 148 1.69 9.92 17.89
N SER A 149 1.90 9.38 19.10
CA SER A 149 2.75 10.00 20.12
C SER A 149 4.20 10.13 19.65
N MET A 150 4.77 9.07 19.07
CA MET A 150 6.12 9.10 18.48
C MET A 150 6.25 10.13 17.34
N ALA A 151 5.19 10.26 16.53
CA ALA A 151 5.10 11.24 15.45
C ALA A 151 4.80 12.67 15.94
N LYS A 152 4.60 12.87 17.25
CA LYS A 152 4.19 14.16 17.85
C LYS A 152 2.93 14.73 17.22
N ILE A 153 1.95 13.87 16.91
CA ILE A 153 0.64 14.29 16.40
C ILE A 153 -0.33 14.35 17.57
N ASN A 154 -1.00 15.49 17.73
CA ASN A 154 -2.02 15.67 18.76
C ASN A 154 -3.27 14.85 18.41
N LEU A 155 -3.91 14.28 19.43
CA LEU A 155 -5.12 13.49 19.23
C LEU A 155 -6.35 14.40 19.17
N PRO A 156 -7.10 14.42 18.05
CA PRO A 156 -8.34 15.19 17.97
C PRO A 156 -9.50 14.55 18.75
N PHE A 157 -9.37 13.27 19.10
CA PHE A 157 -10.37 12.48 19.82
C PHE A 157 -9.69 11.66 20.90
N ASP A 158 -10.37 11.44 22.02
CA ASP A 158 -9.91 10.46 23.00
C ASP A 158 -10.04 9.02 22.46
N ARG A 159 -9.44 8.06 23.17
CA ARG A 159 -9.42 6.65 22.76
C ARG A 159 -10.83 6.07 22.55
N SER A 160 -11.79 6.46 23.40
CA SER A 160 -13.16 5.93 23.35
C SER A 160 -13.94 6.49 22.15
N GLN A 161 -13.78 7.79 21.89
CA GLN A 161 -14.33 8.48 20.73
C GLN A 161 -13.76 7.92 19.43
N LEU A 162 -12.43 7.78 19.35
CA LEU A 162 -11.75 7.15 18.20
C LEU A 162 -12.31 5.75 17.93
N ARG A 163 -12.38 4.90 18.95
CA ARG A 163 -12.93 3.55 18.84
C ARG A 163 -14.36 3.56 18.31
N ASN A 164 -15.21 4.45 18.82
CA ASN A 164 -16.60 4.54 18.39
C ASN A 164 -16.72 5.03 16.93
N ILE A 165 -15.95 6.04 16.52
CA ILE A 165 -15.89 6.52 15.13
C ILE A 165 -15.51 5.38 14.18
N LEU A 166 -14.49 4.60 14.53
CA LEU A 166 -14.03 3.45 13.75
C LEU A 166 -15.12 2.39 13.58
N ILE A 167 -15.84 2.04 14.66
CA ILE A 167 -16.96 1.08 14.62
C ILE A 167 -18.11 1.62 13.76
N GLN A 168 -18.49 2.88 13.94
CA GLN A 168 -19.55 3.52 13.15
C GLN A 168 -19.20 3.60 11.66
N THR A 169 -17.93 3.80 11.33
CA THR A 169 -17.44 3.79 9.93
C THR A 169 -17.66 2.43 9.27
N VAL A 170 -17.39 1.33 9.99
CA VAL A 170 -17.63 -0.04 9.48
C VAL A 170 -19.12 -0.36 9.40
N SER A 171 -19.90 0.04 10.41
CA SER A 171 -21.36 -0.12 10.39
C SER A 171 -21.96 0.56 9.15
N ALA A 172 -21.60 1.82 8.90
CA ALA A 172 -22.07 2.58 7.74
C ALA A 172 -21.64 1.99 6.39
N SER A 173 -20.51 1.27 6.33
CA SER A 173 -20.07 0.61 5.09
C SER A 173 -20.84 -0.67 4.80
N LYS A 174 -21.50 -1.31 5.79
CA LYS A 174 -22.12 -2.64 5.67
C LYS A 174 -21.14 -3.77 5.33
N CYS A 175 -19.84 -3.52 5.43
CA CYS A 175 -18.80 -4.50 5.15
C CYS A 175 -18.68 -5.48 6.33
N THR A 176 -19.03 -6.75 6.12
CA THR A 176 -18.92 -7.82 7.14
C THR A 176 -17.64 -8.65 7.03
N GLU A 177 -16.97 -8.58 5.88
CA GLU A 177 -15.68 -9.21 5.60
C GLU A 177 -14.80 -8.23 4.83
N GLY A 178 -13.67 -7.82 5.42
CA GLY A 178 -12.86 -6.77 4.82
C GLY A 178 -11.78 -6.21 5.72
N ALA A 179 -11.45 -4.94 5.51
CA ALA A 179 -10.50 -4.21 6.31
C ALA A 179 -11.03 -2.82 6.66
N LEU A 180 -10.73 -2.39 7.88
CA LEU A 180 -10.83 -1.02 8.32
C LEU A 180 -9.41 -0.44 8.38
N ARG A 181 -9.11 0.53 7.53
CA ARG A 181 -7.84 1.27 7.56
C ARG A 181 -8.09 2.71 7.98
N TYR A 182 -7.23 3.25 8.83
CA TYR A 182 -7.41 4.59 9.37
C TYR A 182 -6.08 5.30 9.56
N TRP A 183 -6.12 6.63 9.44
CA TRP A 183 -4.98 7.53 9.43
C TRP A 183 -5.18 8.67 10.40
N LEU A 184 -4.11 9.08 11.07
CA LEU A 184 -4.04 10.34 11.81
C LEU A 184 -2.94 11.19 11.18
N SER A 185 -3.29 12.40 10.77
CA SER A 185 -2.39 13.40 10.20
C SER A 185 -2.18 14.56 11.17
N ALA A 186 -1.03 15.24 11.07
CA ALA A 186 -0.85 16.56 11.66
C ALA A 186 -1.89 17.60 11.19
N GLY A 187 -2.45 17.41 9.98
CA GLY A 187 -3.63 18.09 9.46
C GLY A 187 -3.38 19.14 8.38
N PRO A 188 -4.45 19.78 7.87
CA PRO A 188 -4.37 20.82 6.84
C PRO A 188 -3.84 22.14 7.41
N GLY A 189 -3.11 22.88 6.58
CA GLY A 189 -2.50 24.16 6.94
C GLY A 189 -1.78 24.82 5.78
N ASP A 190 -0.56 25.29 6.03
CA ASP A 190 0.34 25.78 4.99
C ASP A 190 1.26 24.69 4.43
N PHE A 191 2.01 25.01 3.39
CA PHE A 191 2.95 24.10 2.74
C PHE A 191 4.36 24.13 3.36
N TYR A 192 4.57 24.67 4.55
CA TYR A 192 5.90 24.71 5.17
C TYR A 192 6.33 23.35 5.73
N LEU A 193 7.57 23.28 6.21
CA LEU A 193 8.09 22.08 6.86
C LEU A 193 7.51 21.90 8.27
N SER A 194 7.39 22.99 9.02
CA SER A 194 6.85 22.96 10.38
C SER A 194 5.34 22.70 10.37
N PRO A 195 4.82 21.80 11.21
CA PRO A 195 3.38 21.57 11.33
C PRO A 195 2.66 22.65 12.17
N SER A 196 3.37 23.69 12.63
CA SER A 196 2.79 24.78 13.43
C SER A 196 1.70 25.58 12.70
N GLY A 197 1.69 25.54 11.37
CA GLY A 197 0.64 26.14 10.54
C GLY A 197 -0.57 25.23 10.32
N CYS A 198 -0.52 23.97 10.76
CA CYS A 198 -1.66 23.06 10.71
C CYS A 198 -2.75 23.53 11.69
N LEU A 199 -3.99 23.60 11.22
CA LEU A 199 -5.12 24.06 12.01
C LEU A 199 -5.44 23.11 13.18
N GLN A 200 -5.54 21.82 12.85
CA GLN A 200 -5.79 20.73 13.80
C GLN A 200 -5.43 19.40 13.16
N SER A 201 -5.07 18.42 13.97
CA SER A 201 -4.84 17.05 13.50
C SER A 201 -6.11 16.43 12.93
N ALA A 202 -5.96 15.61 11.88
CA ALA A 202 -7.08 15.07 11.12
C ALA A 202 -7.11 13.54 11.19
N LEU A 203 -8.29 12.98 11.48
CA LEU A 203 -8.56 11.55 11.48
C LEU A 203 -9.34 11.19 10.21
N TYR A 204 -8.86 10.17 9.51
CA TYR A 204 -9.52 9.56 8.36
C TYR A 204 -9.68 8.07 8.61
N ALA A 205 -10.79 7.47 8.20
CA ALA A 205 -10.97 6.02 8.26
C ALA A 205 -11.74 5.54 7.03
N VAL A 206 -11.36 4.40 6.48
CA VAL A 206 -12.02 3.76 5.34
C VAL A 206 -12.24 2.29 5.66
N ALA A 207 -13.48 1.85 5.54
CA ALA A 207 -13.86 0.44 5.57
C ALA A 207 -14.13 -0.04 4.14
N TYR A 208 -13.57 -1.18 3.76
CA TYR A 208 -13.71 -1.73 2.41
C TYR A 208 -13.60 -3.27 2.42
N GLU A 209 -14.24 -3.91 1.44
CA GLU A 209 -14.21 -5.36 1.28
C GLU A 209 -12.82 -5.86 0.88
N THR A 210 -12.44 -6.98 1.49
CA THR A 210 -11.26 -7.77 1.14
C THR A 210 -11.59 -9.23 1.34
N HIS A 211 -10.90 -10.12 0.62
CA HIS A 211 -11.10 -11.55 0.77
C HIS A 211 -10.05 -12.16 1.71
N LEU A 212 -10.41 -13.29 2.30
CA LEU A 212 -9.47 -14.11 3.04
C LEU A 212 -8.27 -14.46 2.13
N PRO A 213 -7.02 -14.26 2.58
CA PRO A 213 -5.86 -14.55 1.77
C PRO A 213 -5.70 -16.05 1.53
N GLU A 214 -5.21 -16.41 0.34
CA GLU A 214 -4.90 -17.80 0.00
C GLU A 214 -3.68 -18.32 0.76
N PHE A 215 -3.82 -19.51 1.34
CA PHE A 215 -2.70 -20.27 1.90
C PHE A 215 -1.90 -20.94 0.78
N LYS A 216 -0.95 -20.18 0.22
CA LYS A 216 -0.13 -20.61 -0.91
C LYS A 216 1.32 -20.19 -0.72
N GLY A 217 2.23 -21.13 -1.02
CA GLY A 217 3.67 -20.95 -0.97
C GLY A 217 4.13 -19.74 -1.79
N SER A 218 5.07 -19.00 -1.23
CA SER A 218 5.62 -17.81 -1.85
C SER A 218 7.14 -17.79 -1.84
N LYS A 219 7.71 -17.08 -2.80
CA LYS A 219 9.15 -16.78 -2.83
C LYS A 219 9.40 -15.43 -2.21
N VAL A 220 10.52 -15.27 -1.54
CA VAL A 220 10.99 -13.98 -1.03
C VAL A 220 12.43 -13.75 -1.43
N VAL A 221 12.85 -12.49 -1.46
CA VAL A 221 14.24 -12.11 -1.73
C VAL A 221 14.78 -11.24 -0.61
N THR A 222 16.09 -11.25 -0.39
CA THR A 222 16.74 -10.26 0.47
C THR A 222 16.70 -8.91 -0.24
N SER A 223 16.09 -7.90 0.38
CA SER A 223 15.92 -6.60 -0.26
C SER A 223 17.23 -5.80 -0.23
N SER A 224 17.61 -5.17 -1.34
CA SER A 224 18.73 -4.21 -1.37
C SER A 224 18.29 -2.80 -0.97
N ILE A 225 16.99 -2.53 -0.97
CA ILE A 225 16.43 -1.28 -0.45
C ILE A 225 16.66 -1.25 1.07
N PRO A 226 17.25 -0.19 1.63
CA PRO A 226 17.52 -0.14 3.06
C PRO A 226 16.22 -0.07 3.87
N ILE A 227 16.19 -0.77 5.01
CA ILE A 227 15.14 -0.61 6.01
C ILE A 227 15.17 0.82 6.56
N LYS A 228 14.02 1.27 7.06
CA LYS A 228 13.92 2.51 7.84
C LYS A 228 14.79 2.38 9.09
N SER A 229 15.38 3.49 9.55
CA SER A 229 16.04 3.49 10.87
C SER A 229 15.03 3.14 11.96
N GLN A 230 15.53 2.58 13.07
CA GLN A 230 14.75 2.01 14.16
C GLN A 230 13.53 2.85 14.56
N GLN A 231 13.72 4.16 14.79
CA GLN A 231 12.64 5.08 15.19
C GLN A 231 11.47 5.10 14.20
N PHE A 232 11.75 5.05 12.90
CA PHE A 232 10.73 5.07 11.85
C PHE A 232 10.21 3.67 11.50
N ALA A 233 10.97 2.61 11.80
CA ALA A 233 10.57 1.23 11.57
C ALA A 233 9.52 0.77 12.60
N ILE A 234 9.71 1.07 13.87
CA ILE A 234 8.75 0.68 14.94
C ILE A 234 7.47 1.53 14.94
N MET A 235 7.47 2.66 14.23
CA MET A 235 6.33 3.56 14.08
C MET A 235 5.56 3.26 12.80
N LYS A 236 4.25 2.99 12.90
CA LYS A 236 3.41 2.75 11.73
C LYS A 236 3.01 4.06 11.04
N SER A 237 3.97 4.68 10.35
CA SER A 237 3.80 5.96 9.65
C SER A 237 3.39 5.82 8.20
N VAL A 238 2.96 6.90 7.54
CA VAL A 238 2.66 6.91 6.10
C VAL A 238 3.91 6.96 5.19
N ASN A 239 5.11 7.01 5.76
CA ASN A 239 6.37 7.08 5.02
C ASN A 239 6.73 5.71 4.43
N TYR A 240 5.98 5.27 3.41
CA TYR A 240 6.02 3.91 2.86
C TYR A 240 6.82 3.77 1.56
N LEU A 241 7.50 4.82 1.09
CA LEU A 241 8.32 4.72 -0.12
C LEU A 241 9.36 3.58 -0.06
N PRO A 242 10.12 3.37 1.04
CA PRO A 242 11.01 2.21 1.14
C PRO A 242 10.27 0.87 1.01
N ASN A 243 9.09 0.76 1.63
CA ASN A 243 8.24 -0.44 1.56
C ASN A 243 7.77 -0.71 0.12
N VAL A 244 7.38 0.34 -0.61
CA VAL A 244 6.98 0.24 -2.03
C VAL A 244 8.16 -0.20 -2.89
N LEU A 245 9.33 0.41 -2.72
CA LEU A 245 10.52 0.06 -3.50
C LEU A 245 10.97 -1.39 -3.23
N SER A 246 10.96 -1.82 -1.98
CA SER A 246 11.29 -3.22 -1.62
C SER A 246 10.29 -4.22 -2.20
N LYS A 247 9.00 -3.85 -2.24
CA LYS A 247 7.97 -4.67 -2.89
C LYS A 247 8.19 -4.76 -4.42
N MET A 248 8.49 -3.64 -5.08
CA MET A 248 8.78 -3.60 -6.51
C MET A 248 10.01 -4.43 -6.86
N GLU A 249 11.09 -4.29 -6.09
CA GLU A 249 12.30 -5.11 -6.25
C GLU A 249 11.99 -6.60 -6.16
N ALA A 250 11.17 -7.03 -5.21
CA ALA A 250 10.77 -8.42 -5.11
C ALA A 250 9.97 -8.89 -6.32
N GLU A 251 9.03 -8.08 -6.81
CA GLU A 251 8.22 -8.41 -7.99
C GLU A 251 9.08 -8.54 -9.26
N GLU A 252 10.06 -7.66 -9.44
CA GLU A 252 11.04 -7.71 -10.53
C GLU A 252 11.86 -9.01 -10.51
N ASN A 253 12.09 -9.58 -9.32
CA ASN A 253 12.77 -10.86 -9.12
C ASN A 253 11.81 -12.06 -9.02
N GLY A 254 10.53 -11.90 -9.39
CA GLY A 254 9.54 -12.98 -9.37
C GLY A 254 9.18 -13.48 -7.97
N ALA A 255 9.39 -12.65 -6.95
CA ALA A 255 9.11 -12.93 -5.55
C ALA A 255 7.90 -12.13 -5.03
N PHE A 256 7.32 -12.63 -3.93
CA PHE A 256 6.16 -12.03 -3.29
C PHE A 256 6.53 -10.81 -2.44
N ALA A 257 7.66 -10.86 -1.73
CA ALA A 257 8.12 -9.80 -0.85
C ALA A 257 9.65 -9.77 -0.73
N GLY A 258 10.19 -8.58 -0.48
CA GLY A 258 11.55 -8.39 -0.01
C GLY A 258 11.62 -8.58 1.50
N ILE A 259 12.69 -9.18 1.99
CA ILE A 259 13.01 -9.32 3.41
C ILE A 259 14.15 -8.36 3.73
N TRP A 260 13.91 -7.46 4.67
CA TRP A 260 14.94 -6.57 5.15
C TRP A 260 15.83 -7.21 6.19
N LEU A 261 17.03 -6.66 6.25
CA LEU A 261 17.96 -6.83 7.35
C LEU A 261 18.05 -5.51 8.11
N ASP A 262 18.32 -5.61 9.41
CA ASP A 262 18.65 -4.44 10.22
C ASP A 262 20.08 -3.94 9.94
N ASP A 263 20.44 -2.85 10.61
CA ASP A 263 21.78 -2.23 10.52
C ASP A 263 22.91 -3.10 11.08
N GLU A 264 22.59 -4.15 11.83
CA GLU A 264 23.53 -5.16 12.35
C GLU A 264 23.60 -6.42 11.45
N GLY A 265 22.80 -6.50 10.39
CA GLY A 265 22.73 -7.63 9.46
C GLY A 265 21.85 -8.80 9.93
N TYR A 266 21.05 -8.62 10.98
CA TYR A 266 20.04 -9.59 11.40
C TYR A 266 18.75 -9.43 10.58
N VAL A 267 17.98 -10.50 10.48
CA VAL A 267 16.69 -10.49 9.78
C VAL A 267 15.72 -9.58 10.53
N ALA A 268 15.11 -8.66 9.78
CA ALA A 268 14.13 -7.71 10.30
C ALA A 268 12.70 -8.14 9.91
N GLU A 269 12.10 -7.48 8.92
CA GLU A 269 10.73 -7.73 8.47
C GLU A 269 10.59 -7.56 6.95
N GLY A 270 9.41 -7.85 6.40
CA GLY A 270 9.06 -7.49 5.02
C GLY A 270 8.35 -6.13 4.93
N PRO A 271 8.01 -5.64 3.72
CA PRO A 271 7.49 -4.29 3.50
C PRO A 271 6.14 -4.00 4.17
N ASN A 272 5.38 -5.01 4.58
CA ASN A 272 4.13 -4.80 5.32
C ASN A 272 3.75 -6.00 6.20
N MET A 273 4.75 -6.77 6.63
CA MET A 273 4.56 -8.03 7.36
C MET A 273 5.82 -8.37 8.16
N ASN A 274 5.65 -8.98 9.33
CA ASN A 274 6.75 -9.60 10.06
C ASN A 274 7.11 -10.95 9.41
N VAL A 275 8.24 -11.53 9.85
CA VAL A 275 8.67 -12.88 9.45
C VAL A 275 8.76 -13.78 10.68
N ALA A 276 8.56 -15.08 10.49
CA ALA A 276 8.85 -16.09 11.49
C ALA A 276 9.40 -17.36 10.83
N PHE A 277 10.05 -18.18 11.63
CA PHE A 277 10.79 -19.36 11.20
C PHE A 277 10.47 -20.52 12.15
N LEU A 278 10.39 -21.73 11.61
CA LEU A 278 10.46 -22.95 12.40
C LEU A 278 11.89 -23.48 12.33
N THR A 279 12.63 -23.48 13.43
CA THR A 279 14.03 -23.94 13.45
C THR A 279 14.14 -25.46 13.27
N GLU A 280 15.36 -25.96 13.04
CA GLU A 280 15.66 -27.40 13.01
C GLU A 280 15.27 -28.10 14.32
N GLU A 281 15.42 -27.40 15.45
CA GLU A 281 15.05 -27.88 16.79
C GLU A 281 13.53 -27.91 17.05
N ARG A 282 12.72 -27.45 16.09
CA ARG A 282 11.26 -27.26 16.17
C ARG A 282 10.85 -26.14 17.13
N GLU A 283 11.62 -25.05 17.21
CA GLU A 283 11.19 -23.82 17.88
C GLU A 283 10.60 -22.83 16.88
N LEU A 284 9.51 -22.15 17.24
CA LEU A 284 9.02 -21.00 16.48
C LEU A 284 9.87 -19.78 16.84
N LEU A 285 10.64 -19.29 15.89
CA LEU A 285 11.56 -18.16 16.03
C LEU A 285 11.03 -16.93 15.28
N MET A 286 11.01 -15.78 15.95
CA MET A 286 10.64 -14.49 15.36
C MET A 286 11.69 -13.42 15.71
N PRO A 287 12.02 -12.50 14.79
CA PRO A 287 12.84 -11.34 15.11
C PRO A 287 12.25 -10.46 16.23
N GLU A 288 13.12 -9.76 16.95
CA GLU A 288 12.75 -8.82 18.00
C GLU A 288 12.01 -7.59 17.44
N PHE A 289 11.09 -7.04 18.23
CA PHE A 289 10.26 -5.88 17.83
C PHE A 289 10.89 -4.52 18.15
N ASP A 290 12.18 -4.48 18.46
CA ASP A 290 12.92 -3.28 18.80
C ASP A 290 13.30 -2.46 17.55
N LYS A 291 13.50 -3.13 16.41
CA LYS A 291 13.87 -2.53 15.11
C LYS A 291 12.87 -2.74 13.98
N ILE A 292 11.73 -3.37 14.28
CA ILE A 292 10.66 -3.65 13.31
C ILE A 292 9.31 -3.30 13.91
N LEU A 293 8.27 -3.27 13.08
CA LEU A 293 6.94 -3.00 13.58
C LEU A 293 6.48 -4.11 14.53
N SER A 294 6.02 -3.75 15.74
CA SER A 294 5.33 -4.70 16.63
C SER A 294 3.96 -5.06 16.06
N GLY A 295 3.93 -6.03 15.15
CA GLY A 295 2.75 -6.51 14.45
C GLY A 295 1.70 -7.09 15.39
N CYS A 296 0.46 -6.58 15.37
CA CYS A 296 -0.65 -7.17 16.15
C CYS A 296 -0.83 -8.65 15.79
N THR A 297 -0.93 -8.96 14.50
CA THR A 297 -1.01 -10.34 13.97
C THR A 297 0.18 -11.20 14.40
N ALA A 298 1.40 -10.66 14.36
CA ALA A 298 2.60 -11.39 14.78
C ALA A 298 2.58 -11.72 16.28
N ARG A 299 2.23 -10.74 17.13
CA ARG A 299 2.04 -10.96 18.57
C ARG A 299 0.95 -11.98 18.84
N ARG A 300 -0.16 -11.92 18.09
CA ARG A 300 -1.27 -12.86 18.26
C ARG A 300 -0.89 -14.27 17.83
N VAL A 301 -0.12 -14.42 16.76
CA VAL A 301 0.46 -15.71 16.33
C VAL A 301 1.35 -16.30 17.42
N LEU A 302 2.19 -15.50 18.09
CA LEU A 302 3.00 -16.00 19.23
C LEU A 302 2.10 -16.54 20.36
N VAL A 303 1.02 -15.83 20.69
CA VAL A 303 0.05 -16.31 21.70
C VAL A 303 -0.64 -17.60 21.27
N LEU A 304 -1.06 -17.70 20.01
CA LEU A 304 -1.73 -18.89 19.47
C LEU A 304 -0.78 -20.08 19.33
N ALA A 305 0.51 -19.83 19.06
CA ALA A 305 1.54 -20.87 18.96
C ALA A 305 1.74 -21.64 20.27
N GLU A 306 1.40 -21.07 21.43
CA GLU A 306 1.41 -21.78 22.72
C GLU A 306 0.53 -23.04 22.70
N LYS A 307 -0.55 -23.05 21.90
CA LYS A 307 -1.37 -24.26 21.69
C LYS A 307 -0.57 -25.36 20.99
N LEU A 308 0.25 -25.00 19.99
CA LEU A 308 1.10 -25.95 19.28
C LEU A 308 2.23 -26.49 20.17
N VAL A 309 2.74 -25.68 21.11
CA VAL A 309 3.69 -26.13 22.14
C VAL A 309 3.04 -27.18 23.04
N ARG A 310 1.84 -26.89 23.58
CA ARG A 310 1.10 -27.84 24.44
C ARG A 310 0.72 -29.14 23.73
N GLU A 311 0.44 -29.08 22.43
CA GLU A 311 0.16 -30.25 21.59
C GLU A 311 1.43 -31.03 21.16
N GLY A 312 2.63 -30.57 21.51
CA GLY A 312 3.89 -31.19 21.11
C GLY A 312 4.22 -31.06 19.61
N LYS A 313 3.53 -30.16 18.90
CA LYS A 313 3.77 -29.86 17.48
C LYS A 313 5.00 -28.99 17.27
N ILE A 314 5.35 -28.16 18.24
CA ILE A 314 6.62 -27.43 18.33
C ILE A 314 7.17 -27.55 19.76
N LYS A 315 8.47 -27.35 19.97
CA LYS A 315 9.12 -27.48 21.28
C LYS A 315 9.08 -26.20 22.12
N GLY A 316 8.99 -25.05 21.47
CA GLY A 316 9.04 -23.76 22.14
C GLY A 316 8.85 -22.59 21.18
N ILE A 317 8.82 -21.39 21.76
CA ILE A 317 8.68 -20.12 21.05
C ILE A 317 9.82 -19.22 21.53
N ARG A 318 10.52 -18.59 20.59
CA ARG A 318 11.63 -17.69 20.85
C ARG A 318 11.46 -16.41 20.04
N VAL A 319 11.60 -15.27 20.73
CA VAL A 319 11.77 -13.97 20.10
C VAL A 319 13.21 -13.55 20.32
N GLY A 320 13.93 -13.26 19.26
CA GLY A 320 15.37 -12.98 19.35
C GLY A 320 15.97 -12.62 18.00
N LYS A 321 17.24 -12.24 18.02
CA LYS A 321 18.03 -12.00 16.80
C LYS A 321 18.05 -13.26 15.92
N VAL A 322 17.77 -13.08 14.63
CA VAL A 322 17.79 -14.15 13.63
C VAL A 322 18.85 -13.81 12.59
N THR A 323 19.80 -14.71 12.36
CA THR A 323 20.76 -14.51 11.26
C THR A 323 20.16 -14.96 9.93
N ILE A 324 20.61 -14.40 8.81
CA ILE A 324 20.19 -14.88 7.48
C ILE A 324 20.44 -16.39 7.33
N LYS A 325 21.58 -16.87 7.85
CA LYS A 325 21.95 -18.29 7.80
C LYS A 325 20.92 -19.14 8.55
N GLU A 326 20.57 -18.76 9.77
CA GLU A 326 19.55 -19.46 10.57
C GLU A 326 18.18 -19.43 9.88
N GLY A 327 17.75 -18.28 9.38
CA GLY A 327 16.47 -18.15 8.67
C GLY A 327 16.40 -18.96 7.37
N LYS A 328 17.50 -19.05 6.61
CA LYS A 328 17.58 -19.86 5.37
C LYS A 328 17.73 -21.36 5.61
N LEU A 329 18.15 -21.77 6.81
CA LEU A 329 18.23 -23.18 7.22
C LEU A 329 16.98 -23.64 7.99
N ALA A 330 16.00 -22.77 8.20
CA ALA A 330 14.76 -23.11 8.88
C ALA A 330 13.99 -24.22 8.15
N ASN A 331 13.31 -25.07 8.94
CA ASN A 331 12.39 -26.10 8.44
C ASN A 331 11.17 -25.46 7.74
N GLU A 332 10.69 -24.33 8.26
CA GLU A 332 9.61 -23.55 7.66
C GLU A 332 9.90 -22.05 7.81
N MET A 333 9.42 -21.24 6.88
CA MET A 333 9.43 -19.78 6.97
C MET A 333 8.05 -19.24 6.61
N MET A 334 7.63 -18.17 7.29
CA MET A 334 6.32 -17.58 7.08
C MET A 334 6.35 -16.05 7.19
N LEU A 335 5.46 -15.40 6.43
CA LEU A 335 5.16 -13.98 6.50
C LEU A 335 3.89 -13.77 7.33
N ILE A 336 3.89 -12.77 8.20
CA ILE A 336 2.79 -12.53 9.14
C ILE A 336 2.30 -11.08 9.08
N GLY A 337 1.01 -10.87 8.81
CA GLY A 337 0.42 -9.53 8.82
C GLY A 337 -1.08 -9.50 8.56
N SER A 338 -1.78 -8.45 8.97
CA SER A 338 -3.25 -8.37 8.97
C SER A 338 -3.91 -8.63 7.61
N GLY A 339 -3.24 -8.33 6.49
CA GLY A 339 -3.77 -8.55 5.14
C GLY A 339 -3.39 -9.89 4.51
N ILE A 340 -2.48 -10.67 5.13
CA ILE A 340 -2.00 -11.95 4.62
C ILE A 340 -2.13 -13.10 5.63
N LEU A 341 -2.49 -12.77 6.87
CA LEU A 341 -2.51 -13.64 8.04
C LEU A 341 -1.16 -14.32 8.26
N VAL A 342 -1.07 -15.63 8.00
CA VAL A 342 0.15 -16.42 8.04
C VAL A 342 0.36 -17.03 6.66
N LYS A 343 1.40 -16.59 5.95
CA LYS A 343 1.66 -17.00 4.58
C LYS A 343 2.97 -17.80 4.47
N PRO A 344 2.96 -19.01 3.89
CA PRO A 344 4.16 -19.83 3.77
C PRO A 344 5.16 -19.24 2.76
N VAL A 345 6.43 -19.38 3.10
CA VAL A 345 7.58 -19.06 2.24
C VAL A 345 8.32 -20.36 1.93
N VAL A 346 8.41 -20.70 0.65
CA VAL A 346 9.01 -21.95 0.16
C VAL A 346 10.42 -21.75 -0.40
N GLN A 347 10.80 -20.51 -0.67
CA GLN A 347 12.11 -20.15 -1.22
C GLN A 347 12.50 -18.73 -0.76
N TRP A 348 13.73 -18.58 -0.28
CA TRP A 348 14.35 -17.29 0.02
C TRP A 348 15.66 -17.12 -0.77
N ASP A 349 15.68 -16.15 -1.67
CA ASP A 349 16.71 -16.01 -2.71
C ASP A 349 16.82 -17.34 -3.47
N GLU A 350 18.02 -17.91 -3.57
CA GLU A 350 18.26 -19.19 -4.25
C GLU A 350 18.17 -20.41 -3.31
N ARG A 351 17.73 -20.22 -2.07
CA ARG A 351 17.58 -21.31 -1.10
C ARG A 351 16.13 -21.73 -0.98
N ILE A 352 15.88 -23.01 -1.20
CA ILE A 352 14.63 -23.66 -0.84
C ILE A 352 14.55 -23.74 0.68
N ILE A 353 13.41 -23.36 1.24
CA ILE A 353 13.12 -23.48 2.67
C ILE A 353 12.50 -24.86 2.91
N GLY A 354 13.01 -25.59 3.91
CA GLY A 354 12.57 -26.96 4.19
C GLY A 354 12.62 -27.87 2.97
N ASP A 355 11.49 -28.47 2.61
CA ASP A 355 11.33 -29.31 1.42
C ASP A 355 10.72 -28.58 0.21
N GLY A 356 10.58 -27.25 0.29
CA GLY A 356 10.02 -26.40 -0.77
C GLY A 356 8.49 -26.44 -0.88
N LYS A 357 7.79 -26.94 0.14
CA LYS A 357 6.32 -26.97 0.21
C LYS A 357 5.79 -26.13 1.36
N GLU A 358 4.49 -25.88 1.35
CA GLU A 358 3.81 -25.27 2.48
C GLU A 358 3.92 -26.16 3.72
N GLY A 359 4.50 -25.63 4.79
CA GLY A 359 4.80 -26.39 6.00
C GLY A 359 3.60 -26.56 6.95
N PRO A 360 3.52 -27.69 7.67
CA PRO A 360 2.38 -28.01 8.54
C PRO A 360 2.25 -27.11 9.77
N VAL A 361 3.35 -26.56 10.31
CA VAL A 361 3.26 -25.60 11.44
C VAL A 361 2.71 -24.28 10.95
N THR A 362 3.15 -23.81 9.79
CA THR A 362 2.66 -22.61 9.13
C THR A 362 1.16 -22.71 8.83
N GLU A 363 0.71 -23.87 8.32
CA GLU A 363 -0.71 -24.15 8.09
C GLU A 363 -1.52 -24.18 9.39
N ALA A 364 -0.99 -24.84 10.43
CA ALA A 364 -1.63 -24.86 11.73
C ALA A 364 -1.80 -23.44 12.31
N LEU A 365 -0.79 -22.58 12.19
CA LEU A 365 -0.87 -21.19 12.65
C LEU A 365 -1.86 -20.36 11.81
N PHE A 366 -1.91 -20.57 10.49
CA PHE A 366 -2.91 -19.95 9.62
C PHE A 366 -4.33 -20.34 10.05
N ASN A 367 -4.58 -21.64 10.26
CA ASN A 367 -5.89 -22.13 10.69
C ASN A 367 -6.27 -21.60 12.08
N LEU A 368 -5.32 -21.55 13.02
CA LEU A 368 -5.56 -21.01 14.36
C LEU A 368 -5.93 -19.52 14.33
N ILE A 369 -5.27 -18.69 13.52
CA ILE A 369 -5.63 -17.27 13.46
C ILE A 369 -6.95 -17.05 12.74
N VAL A 370 -7.27 -17.83 11.71
CA VAL A 370 -8.59 -17.79 11.06
C VAL A 370 -9.69 -18.21 12.04
N GLU A 371 -9.49 -19.28 12.81
CA GLU A 371 -10.39 -19.70 13.87
C GLU A 371 -10.57 -18.59 14.91
N ASP A 372 -9.48 -17.99 15.39
CA ASP A 372 -9.52 -16.92 16.38
C ASP A 372 -10.25 -15.66 15.88
N MET A 373 -10.15 -15.34 14.59
CA MET A 373 -10.92 -14.24 13.97
C MET A 373 -12.43 -14.52 13.91
N ARG A 374 -12.83 -15.79 13.75
CA ARG A 374 -14.24 -16.22 13.61
C ARG A 374 -14.92 -16.55 14.93
N SER A 375 -14.19 -17.12 15.88
CA SER A 375 -14.75 -17.67 17.13
C SER A 375 -13.92 -17.33 18.37
N GLY A 376 -12.89 -16.49 18.24
CA GLY A 376 -12.08 -16.02 19.37
C GLY A 376 -12.88 -15.25 20.42
N PRO A 377 -12.29 -15.01 21.61
CA PRO A 377 -12.97 -14.35 22.71
C PRO A 377 -13.29 -12.87 22.42
N PRO A 378 -14.21 -12.24 23.19
CA PRO A 378 -14.54 -10.82 23.05
C PRO A 378 -13.34 -9.86 23.17
N SER A 379 -12.24 -10.29 23.81
CA SER A 379 -11.02 -9.50 23.94
C SER A 379 -10.27 -9.27 22.62
N VAL A 380 -10.57 -10.06 21.58
CA VAL A 380 -9.98 -9.92 20.23
C VAL A 380 -11.03 -9.74 19.15
N ARG A 381 -12.32 -9.79 19.48
CA ARG A 381 -13.44 -9.60 18.54
C ARG A 381 -14.37 -8.52 19.05
N VAL A 382 -14.39 -7.38 18.36
CA VAL A 382 -15.30 -6.27 18.65
C VAL A 382 -16.48 -6.34 17.67
N PRO A 383 -17.71 -6.65 18.13
CA PRO A 383 -18.87 -6.72 17.25
C PRO A 383 -19.23 -5.34 16.71
N VAL A 384 -19.62 -5.29 15.43
CA VAL A 384 -20.10 -4.06 14.78
C VAL A 384 -21.64 -4.10 14.71
N PRO A 385 -22.35 -3.02 15.11
CA PRO A 385 -23.80 -2.93 14.99
C PRO A 385 -24.17 -2.48 13.56
N TYR A 386 -24.37 -3.43 12.64
CA TYR A 386 -24.74 -3.17 11.24
C TYR A 386 -26.16 -2.65 11.04
#